data_AF-J6HV14-F1
#
_entry.id   AF-J6HV14-F1
#
_cell.length_a   1.000
_cell.length_b   1.000
_cell.length_c   1.000
_cell.angle_alpha   90.00
_cell.angle_beta   90.00
_cell.angle_gamma   90.00
#
_symmetry.space_group_name_H-M   'P 1'
#
loop_
_entity.id
_entity.type
_entity.pdbx_description
1 polymer ?
#
loop_
_entity_poly.entity_id
_entity_poly.type
_entity_poly.pdbx_seq_one_letter_code
_entity_poly.pdbx_strand_id
1 'polypeptide(L)' 'MEAVYKYNPQDYEELLRDYMEEFYRAYEERNHLQMVLAMQRLHSETKYAMKEGDISSGTREEMLTYFGGLIDG' A
#
# COMPACT_ATOMS: atom_id res chain seq x y z
N MET A 1 -17.36 5.56 8.87
CA MET A 1 -16.36 6.64 8.74
C MET A 1 -15.52 6.22 7.55
N GLU A 2 -15.65 6.90 6.40
CA GLU A 2 -14.72 6.64 5.31
C GLU A 2 -13.36 7.17 5.76
N ALA A 3 -12.44 6.25 6.07
CA ALA A 3 -11.05 6.64 6.25
C ALA A 3 -10.57 7.16 4.88
N VAL A 4 -10.36 8.48 4.79
CA VAL A 4 -9.78 9.09 3.60
C VAL A 4 -8.28 8.79 3.65
N TYR A 5 -7.89 7.67 3.05
CA TYR A 5 -6.49 7.27 2.95
C TYR A 5 -5.73 8.20 1.99
N LYS A 6 -4.43 8.43 2.25
CA LYS A 6 -3.58 9.29 1.39
C LYS A 6 -3.50 8.77 -0.05
N TYR A 7 -3.46 7.44 -0.22
CA TYR A 7 -3.35 6.78 -1.52
C TYR A 7 -4.64 6.03 -1.83
N ASN A 8 -5.36 6.46 -2.85
CA ASN A 8 -6.57 5.79 -3.30
C ASN A 8 -6.18 4.57 -4.16
N PRO A 9 -6.58 3.33 -3.81
CA PRO A 9 -6.26 2.15 -4.60
C PRO A 9 -6.66 2.25 -6.07
N GLN A 10 -7.74 2.98 -6.36
CA GLN A 10 -8.29 3.11 -7.72
C GLN A 10 -7.40 3.94 -8.66
N ASP A 11 -6.39 4.62 -8.15
CA ASP A 11 -5.42 5.37 -8.95
C ASP A 11 -4.27 4.48 -9.47
N TYR A 12 -4.30 3.17 -9.18
CA TYR A 12 -3.21 2.23 -9.45
C TYR A 12 -3.67 1.00 -10.23
N GLU A 13 -2.70 0.34 -10.88
CA GLU A 13 -2.89 -0.92 -11.60
C GLU A 13 -3.42 -2.04 -10.70
N GLU A 14 -4.06 -3.03 -11.33
CA GLU A 14 -4.86 -4.08 -10.67
C GLU A 14 -4.19 -4.72 -9.45
N LEU A 15 -2.96 -5.21 -9.57
CA LEU A 15 -2.27 -5.86 -8.44
C LEU A 15 -1.93 -4.89 -7.31
N LEU A 16 -1.47 -3.67 -7.64
CA LEU A 16 -1.12 -2.68 -6.63
C LEU A 16 -2.38 -2.19 -5.90
N ARG A 17 -3.46 -1.94 -6.63
CA ARG A 17 -4.79 -1.64 -6.09
C ARG A 17 -5.24 -2.73 -5.10
N ASP A 18 -5.23 -3.98 -5.53
CA ASP A 18 -5.74 -5.09 -4.72
C ASP A 18 -4.95 -5.26 -3.41
N TYR A 19 -3.62 -5.07 -3.43
CA TYR A 19 -2.81 -5.12 -2.22
C TYR A 19 -2.98 -3.89 -1.32
N MET A 20 -3.28 -2.72 -1.88
CA MET A 20 -3.63 -1.54 -1.08
C MET A 20 -4.97 -1.77 -0.37
N GLU A 21 -5.97 -2.31 -1.05
CA GLU A 21 -7.27 -2.66 -0.47
C GLU A 21 -7.14 -3.74 0.62
N GLU A 22 -6.34 -4.78 0.38
CA GLU A 22 -6.04 -5.80 1.38
C GLU A 22 -5.39 -5.21 2.63
N PHE A 23 -4.43 -4.29 2.45
CA PHE A 23 -3.81 -3.58 3.56
C PHE A 23 -4.83 -2.76 4.34
N TYR A 24 -5.66 -1.96 3.67
CA TYR A 24 -6.64 -1.11 4.33
C TYR A 24 -7.68 -1.92 5.08
N ARG A 25 -8.16 -3.01 4.49
CA ARG A 25 -9.04 -3.94 5.18
C ARG A 25 -8.38 -4.53 6.43
N ALA A 26 -7.11 -4.96 6.33
CA ALA A 26 -6.38 -5.48 7.48
C ALA A 26 -6.18 -4.41 8.58
N TYR A 27 -5.98 -3.15 8.19
CA TYR A 27 -5.87 -2.03 9.11
C TYR A 27 -7.19 -1.76 9.84
N GLU A 28 -8.33 -1.75 9.13
CA GLU A 28 -9.66 -1.60 9.73
C GLU A 28 -10.00 -2.74 10.69
N GLU A 29 -9.63 -3.97 10.33
CA GLU A 29 -9.80 -5.17 11.16
C GLU A 29 -8.80 -5.24 12.33
N ARG A 30 -7.86 -4.28 12.45
CA ARG A 30 -6.74 -4.28 13.41
C ARG A 30 -5.91 -5.57 13.36
N ASN A 31 -5.81 -6.17 12.18
CA ASN A 31 -5.12 -7.43 11.95
C ASN A 31 -3.67 -7.18 11.53
N HIS A 32 -2.81 -6.96 12.53
CA HIS A 32 -1.40 -6.61 12.31
C HIS A 32 -0.63 -7.63 11.47
N LEU A 33 -0.91 -8.93 11.64
CA LEU A 33 -0.25 -9.99 10.84
C LEU A 33 -0.58 -9.82 9.35
N GLN A 34 -1.84 -9.57 9.02
CA GLN A 34 -2.26 -9.37 7.63
C GLN A 34 -1.72 -8.05 7.07
N MET A 35 -1.61 -7.01 7.88
CA MET A 35 -0.96 -5.76 7.44
C MET A 35 0.50 -5.97 7.05
N VAL A 36 1.26 -6.73 7.85
CA VAL A 36 2.66 -7.04 7.55
C VAL A 36 2.79 -7.87 6.26
N LEU A 37 1.88 -8.84 6.05
CA LEU A 37 1.85 -9.63 4.81
C LEU A 37 1.50 -8.77 3.58
N ALA A 38 0.47 -7.92 3.68
CA ALA A 38 0.10 -6.99 2.62
C ALA A 38 1.24 -6.00 2.32
N MET A 39 1.96 -5.52 3.33
CA MET A 39 3.11 -4.64 3.17
C MET A 39 4.26 -5.27 2.37
N GLN A 40 4.52 -6.58 2.54
CA GLN A 40 5.51 -7.29 1.72
C GLN A 40 5.10 -7.34 0.24
N ARG A 41 3.80 -7.48 -0.04
CA ARG A 41 3.25 -7.46 -1.40
C ARG A 41 3.33 -6.07 -2.00
N LEU A 42 2.90 -5.03 -1.27
CA LEU A 42 3.05 -3.62 -1.66
C LEU A 42 4.51 -3.26 -1.97
N HIS A 43 5.47 -3.72 -1.16
CA HIS A 43 6.89 -3.48 -1.42
C HIS A 43 7.36 -4.08 -2.75
N SER A 44 6.83 -5.23 -3.13
CA SER A 44 7.14 -5.90 -4.40
C SER A 44 6.47 -5.22 -5.58
N GLU A 45 5.17 -4.94 -5.51
CA GLU A 45 4.46 -4.31 -6.64
C GLU A 45 4.87 -2.87 -6.87
N THR A 46 5.10 -2.08 -5.82
CA THR A 46 5.64 -0.73 -6.01
C THR A 46 7.02 -0.76 -6.68
N LYS A 47 7.82 -1.82 -6.49
CA LYS A 47 9.09 -2.00 -7.20
C LYS A 47 8.87 -2.26 -8.69
N TYR A 48 7.84 -3.04 -9.04
CA TYR A 48 7.49 -3.31 -10.44
C TYR A 48 6.90 -2.06 -11.11
N ALA A 49 5.91 -1.42 -10.49
CA ALA A 49 5.33 -0.16 -10.95
C ALA A 49 6.41 0.92 -11.17
N MET A 50 7.42 0.98 -10.29
CA MET A 50 8.57 1.89 -10.46
C MET A 50 9.44 1.54 -11.66
N LYS A 51 9.59 0.25 -12.00
CA LYS A 51 10.39 -0.20 -13.16
C LYS A 51 9.67 0.05 -14.49
N GLU A 52 8.36 -0.16 -14.53
CA GLU A 52 7.53 0.10 -15.70
C GLU A 52 7.30 1.60 -15.92
N GLY A 53 7.54 2.42 -14.90
CA GLY A 53 7.45 3.88 -14.97
C GLY A 53 6.10 4.44 -14.51
N ASP A 54 5.21 3.59 -13.99
CA ASP A 54 3.89 3.96 -13.48
C ASP A 54 3.98 4.84 -12.23
N ILE A 55 5.03 4.64 -11.42
CA ILE A 55 5.33 5.49 -10.27
C ILE A 55 6.80 5.90 -10.25
N SER A 56 7.08 7.08 -9.69
CA SER A 56 8.46 7.52 -9.46
C SER A 56 9.08 6.80 -8.26
N SER A 57 10.42 6.80 -8.18
CA SER A 57 11.13 6.30 -6.98
C SER A 57 10.72 7.08 -5.72
N GLY A 58 10.45 8.38 -5.81
CA GLY A 58 9.99 9.19 -4.69
C GLY A 58 8.59 8.80 -4.24
N THR A 59 7.68 8.59 -5.20
CA THR A 59 6.32 8.10 -4.93
C THR A 59 6.36 6.77 -4.19
N ARG A 60 7.22 5.84 -4.63
CA ARG A 60 7.41 4.55 -3.97
C ARG A 60 7.87 4.70 -2.52
N GLU A 61 8.88 5.54 -2.27
CA GLU A 61 9.40 5.77 -0.92
C GLU A 61 8.30 6.33 0.00
N GLU A 62 7.57 7.35 -0.47
CA GLU A 62 6.47 7.93 0.31
C GLU A 62 5.34 6.91 0.59
N MET A 63 5.01 6.04 -0.36
CA MET A 63 4.03 4.97 -0.15
C MET A 63 4.51 4.03 0.96
N LEU A 64 5.75 3.56 0.90
CA LEU A 64 6.29 2.62 1.88
C LEU A 64 6.37 3.25 3.28
N THR A 65 6.75 4.51 3.38
CA THR A 65 6.73 5.25 4.65
C THR A 65 5.31 5.39 5.20
N TYR A 66 4.33 5.71 4.35
CA TYR A 66 2.94 5.86 4.76
C TYR A 66 2.36 4.54 5.28
N PHE A 67 2.46 3.45 4.50
CA PHE A 67 1.94 2.15 4.90
C PHE A 67 2.69 1.56 6.10
N GLY A 68 4.01 1.77 6.19
CA GLY A 68 4.80 1.41 7.37
C GLY A 68 4.34 2.15 8.63
N GLY A 69 4.08 3.46 8.53
CA GLY A 69 3.58 4.25 9.65
C GLY A 69 2.21 3.80 10.16
N LEU A 70 1.37 3.21 9.30
CA LEU A 70 0.09 2.61 9.72
C LEU A 70 0.28 1.30 10.50
N ILE A 71 1.36 0.56 10.25
CA ILE A 71 1.70 -0.67 11.00
C ILE A 71 2.22 -0.33 12.41
N ASP A 72 3.01 0.73 12.52
CA ASP A 72 3.69 1.13 13.76
C ASP A 72 2.80 1.91 14.75
N GLY A 73 1.65 2.42 14.29
CA GLY A 73 0.71 3.24 15.08
C GLY A 73 -0.38 2.44 15.78
#